data_AF-A0A7X2MRS4-F1
#
_entry.id   AF-A0A7X2MRS4-F1
#
_cell.length_a   1.000
_cell.length_b   1.000
_cell.length_c   1.000
_cell.angle_alpha   90.00
_cell.angle_beta   90.00
_cell.angle_gamma   90.00
#
_symmetry.space_group_name_H-M   'P 1'
#
loop_
_entity.id
_entity.type
_entity.pdbx_description
1 polymer ?
#
loop_
_entity_poly.entity_id
_entity_poly.type
_entity_poly.pdbx_seq_one_letter_code
_entity_poly.pdbx_strand_id
1 'polypeptide(L)' 'PTLWVPHSYPACGQHGVNEHMLTSVAREGLAIMTRLFWQLGEEGEQLMSRHHQWRRGEQ' A
#
# COMPACT_ATOMS: atom_id res chain seq x y z
N PRO A 1 9.97 -7.85 5.36
CA PRO A 1 10.16 -7.10 4.08
C PRO A 1 9.53 -5.72 4.25
N THR A 2 10.04 -4.71 3.54
CA THR A 2 9.50 -3.34 3.58
C THR A 2 8.97 -2.97 2.20
N LEU A 3 7.74 -2.46 2.12
CA LEU A 3 7.09 -2.04 0.88
C LEU A 3 6.83 -0.52 0.92
N TRP A 4 7.07 0.15 -0.20
CA TRP A 4 6.74 1.56 -0.41
C TRP A 4 5.55 1.68 -1.35
N VAL A 5 4.52 2.42 -0.93
CA VAL A 5 3.32 2.71 -1.73
C VAL A 5 3.25 4.22 -1.97
N PRO A 6 3.59 4.71 -3.18
CA PRO A 6 3.65 6.14 -3.45
C PRO A 6 2.24 6.74 -3.57
N HIS A 7 2.03 7.87 -2.89
CA HIS A 7 0.83 8.71 -2.99
C HIS A 7 1.18 10.14 -3.44
N SER A 8 2.26 10.26 -4.20
CA SER A 8 2.75 11.50 -4.78
C SER A 8 2.54 11.50 -6.30
N TYR A 9 2.77 12.64 -6.93
CA TYR A 9 2.69 12.80 -8.38
C TYR A 9 3.78 13.77 -8.86
N PRO A 10 4.23 13.72 -10.13
CA PRO A 10 5.45 14.41 -10.57
C PRO A 10 5.52 15.93 -10.33
N ALA A 11 4.37 16.61 -10.22
CA ALA A 11 4.30 18.06 -10.01
C ALA A 11 3.90 18.47 -8.59
N CYS A 12 3.97 17.56 -7.61
CA CYS A 12 3.67 17.87 -6.21
C CYS A 12 4.58 18.95 -5.61
N GLY A 13 5.75 19.20 -6.23
CA GLY A 13 6.69 20.20 -5.77
C GLY A 13 7.34 19.82 -4.44
N GLN A 14 7.63 18.53 -4.24
CA GLN A 14 8.22 18.04 -2.99
C GLN A 14 9.51 18.81 -2.66
N HIS A 15 9.61 19.34 -1.44
CA HIS A 15 10.71 20.22 -1.00
C HIS A 15 10.83 21.55 -1.78
N GLY A 16 9.79 21.97 -2.50
CA GLY A 16 9.74 23.20 -3.30
C GLY A 16 8.67 24.20 -2.83
N VAL A 17 8.67 25.39 -3.45
CA VAL A 17 7.61 26.39 -3.23
C VAL A 17 6.29 25.85 -3.77
N ASN A 18 5.18 26.12 -3.06
CA ASN A 18 3.86 25.61 -3.39
C ASN A 18 3.80 24.07 -3.43
N GLU A 19 4.48 23.39 -2.51
CA GLU A 19 4.28 21.96 -2.29
C GLU A 19 2.79 21.68 -2.02
N HIS A 20 2.22 20.74 -2.78
CA HIS A 20 0.79 20.46 -2.73
C HIS A 20 0.49 19.02 -3.16
N MET A 21 -0.73 18.59 -2.81
CA MET A 21 -1.27 17.29 -3.18
C MET A 21 -2.62 17.46 -3.85
N LEU A 22 -2.86 16.70 -4.92
CA LEU A 22 -4.18 16.65 -5.55
C LEU A 22 -5.15 15.93 -4.61
N THR A 23 -6.34 16.51 -4.39
CA THR A 23 -7.37 15.89 -3.55
C THR A 23 -7.79 14.51 -4.06
N SER A 24 -7.76 14.29 -5.38
CA SER A 24 -8.01 12.98 -5.99
C SER A 24 -6.98 11.93 -5.56
N VAL A 25 -5.69 12.27 -5.62
CA VAL A 25 -4.58 11.39 -5.20
C VAL A 25 -4.67 11.09 -3.70
N ALA A 26 -4.99 12.09 -2.89
CA ALA A 26 -5.21 11.91 -1.45
C ALA A 26 -6.33 10.90 -1.16
N ARG A 27 -7.44 11.00 -1.88
CA ARG A 27 -8.62 10.13 -1.74
C ARG A 27 -8.31 8.70 -2.14
N GLU A 28 -7.63 8.52 -3.26
CA GLU A 28 -7.22 7.20 -3.75
C GLU A 28 -6.23 6.55 -2.79
N GLY A 29 -5.21 7.29 -2.36
CA GLY A 29 -4.23 6.80 -1.40
C GLY A 29 -4.84 6.38 -0.07
N LEU A 30 -5.81 7.15 0.43
CA LEU A 30 -6.56 6.77 1.62
C LEU A 30 -7.30 5.43 1.40
N ALA A 31 -8.02 5.28 0.29
CA ALA A 31 -8.74 4.05 0.00
C ALA A 31 -7.80 2.83 -0.10
N ILE A 32 -6.66 2.97 -0.79
CA ILE A 32 -5.64 1.93 -0.92
C ILE A 32 -5.10 1.52 0.46
N MET A 33 -4.64 2.49 1.25
CA MET A 33 -4.02 2.18 2.54
C MET A 33 -5.03 1.64 3.55
N THR A 34 -6.26 2.16 3.56
CA THR A 34 -7.35 1.61 4.38
C THR A 34 -7.60 0.15 4.06
N ARG A 35 -7.74 -0.21 2.76
CA ARG A 35 -7.98 -1.60 2.38
C ARG A 35 -6.78 -2.49 2.68
N LEU A 36 -5.57 -2.02 2.39
CA LEU A 36 -4.33 -2.77 2.66
C LEU A 36 -4.21 -3.10 4.15
N PHE A 37 -4.33 -2.11 5.03
CA PHE A 37 -4.23 -2.33 6.47
C PHE A 37 -5.36 -3.23 6.98
N TRP A 38 -6.59 -2.99 6.52
CA TRP A 38 -7.73 -3.79 6.93
C TRP A 38 -7.55 -5.27 6.57
N GLN A 39 -7.21 -5.58 5.32
CA GLN A 39 -7.03 -6.97 4.89
C GLN A 39 -5.83 -7.64 5.54
N LEU A 40 -4.73 -6.92 5.75
CA LEU A 40 -3.59 -7.48 6.46
C LEU A 40 -3.93 -7.84 7.90
N GLY A 41 -4.80 -7.06 8.55
CA GLY A 41 -5.32 -7.35 9.89
C GLY A 41 -6.25 -8.56 9.91
N GLU A 42 -7.25 -8.60 9.03
CA GLU A 42 -8.28 -9.65 9.02
C GLU A 42 -7.78 -10.99 8.44
N GLU A 43 -6.96 -10.94 7.40
CA GLU A 43 -6.60 -12.12 6.58
C GLU A 43 -5.10 -12.46 6.66
N GLY A 44 -4.32 -11.76 7.49
CA GLY A 44 -2.85 -11.86 7.53
C GLY A 44 -2.32 -13.27 7.76
N GLU A 45 -2.89 -14.00 8.72
CA GLU A 45 -2.51 -15.39 9.03
C GLU A 45 -2.76 -16.33 7.84
N GLN A 46 -3.90 -16.17 7.16
CA GLN A 46 -4.26 -16.98 6.00
C GLN A 46 -3.35 -16.68 4.81
N LEU A 47 -3.00 -15.42 4.62
CA LEU A 47 -2.00 -14.97 3.64
C LEU A 47 -0.62 -15.61 3.91
N MET A 48 -0.17 -15.62 5.17
CA MET A 48 1.13 -16.20 5.52
C MET A 48 1.13 -17.72 5.37
N SER A 49 0.09 -18.41 5.81
CA SER A 49 -0.05 -19.86 5.63
C SER A 49 0.02 -20.25 4.15
N ARG A 50 -0.73 -19.56 3.27
CA ARG A 50 -0.68 -19.78 1.82
C ARG A 50 0.72 -19.54 1.24
N HIS A 51 1.38 -18.47 1.66
CA HIS A 51 2.74 -18.18 1.21
C HIS A 51 3.75 -19.25 1.66
N HIS A 52 3.61 -19.79 2.88
CA HIS A 52 4.45 -20.88 3.36
C HIS A 52 4.22 -22.19 2.60
N GLN A 53 2.96 -22.55 2.33
CA GLN A 53 2.61 -23.72 1.51
C GLN A 53 3.23 -23.61 0.11
N TRP A 54 3.04 -22.46 -0.53
CA TRP A 54 3.65 -22.16 -1.84
C TRP A 54 5.17 -22.31 -1.80
N ARG A 55 5.84 -21.76 -0.77
CA ARG A 55 7.29 -21.88 -0.60
C ARG A 55 7.78 -23.32 -0.39
N ARG A 56 6.93 -24.21 0.13
CA ARG A 56 7.25 -25.63 0.36
C ARG A 56 6.99 -26.51 -0.85
N GLY A 57 6.41 -25.98 -1.93
CA GLY A 57 6.11 -26.74 -3.15
C GLY A 57 4.91 -27.67 -3.01
N GLU A 58 4.08 -27.47 -1.98
CA GLU A 58 2.81 -28.18 -1.78
C GLU A 58 1.73 -27.49 -2.62
N GLN A 59 1.50 -27.98 -3.84
CA GLN A 59 0.32 -27.63 -4.66
C GLN A 59 -0.68 -28.77 -4.65
#